data_AF-A0A402BJN7-F1
#
_entry.id   AF-A0A402BJN7-F1
#
_cell.length_a   1.000
_cell.length_b   1.000
_cell.length_c   1.000
_cell.angle_alpha   90.00
_cell.angle_beta   90.00
_cell.angle_gamma   90.00
#
_symmetry.space_group_name_H-M   'P 1'
#
loop_
_entity.id
_entity.type
_entity.pdbx_description
1 polymer ?
#
loop_
_entity_poly.entity_id
_entity_poly.type
_entity_poly.pdbx_seq_one_letter_code
_entity_poly.pdbx_strand_id
1 'polypeptide(L)' 'MRKGLAVLLMNMLASELGYEIRWISDSPENSSDVILLDNNAGDSRSFSGIQKFELAVEWLRQKM' A
#
# COMPACT_ATOMS: atom_id res chain seq x y z
N MET A 1 13.91 4.81 10.18
CA MET A 1 13.34 3.59 10.79
C MET A 1 11.82 3.45 10.63
N ARG A 2 11.01 4.52 10.63
CA ARG A 2 9.53 4.42 10.55
C ARG A 2 8.97 3.81 9.26
N LYS A 3 9.54 4.16 8.10
CA LYS A 3 9.09 3.66 6.78
C LYS A 3 9.11 2.12 6.68
N GLY A 4 10.19 1.48 7.15
CA GLY A 4 10.33 0.02 7.08
C GLY A 4 9.26 -0.73 7.90
N LEU A 5 8.84 -0.16 9.04
CA LEU A 5 7.76 -0.73 9.85
C LEU A 5 6.40 -0.59 9.15
N ALA A 6 6.11 0.57 8.54
CA ALA A 6 4.86 0.76 7.80
C ALA A 6 4.76 -0.21 6.60
N VAL A 7 5.86 -0.43 5.88
CA VAL A 7 5.93 -1.43 4.80
C VAL A 7 5.61 -2.83 5.32
N LEU A 8 6.24 -3.24 6.43
CA LEU A 8 6.03 -4.55 7.03
C LEU A 8 4.57 -4.76 7.46
N LEU A 9 3.99 -3.78 8.15
CA LEU A 9 2.59 -3.82 8.60
C LEU A 9 1.63 -3.90 7.41
N MET A 10 1.89 -3.11 6.36
CA MET A 10 1.08 -3.13 5.13
C MET A 10 1.10 -4.51 4.48
N ASN A 11 2.29 -5.13 4.33
CA ASN A 11 2.42 -6.46 3.75
C ASN A 11 1.66 -7.53 4.54
N MET A 12 1.76 -7.50 5.88
CA MET A 12 1.05 -8.46 6.73
C MET A 12 -0.47 -8.30 6.61
N LEU A 13 -0.98 -7.07 6.74
CA LEU A 13 -2.42 -6.81 6.66
C LEU A 13 -3.00 -7.11 5.27
N ALA A 14 -2.29 -6.73 4.20
CA ALA A 14 -2.72 -7.05 2.84
C ALA A 14 -2.82 -8.56 2.63
N SER A 15 -1.81 -9.31 3.06
CA SER A 15 -1.80 -10.78 2.96
C SER A 15 -2.94 -11.42 3.76
N GLU A 16 -3.23 -10.92 4.96
CA GLU A 16 -4.32 -11.43 5.81
C GLU A 16 -5.70 -11.17 5.19
N LEU A 17 -5.87 -10.01 4.56
CA LEU A 17 -7.14 -9.58 3.96
C LEU A 17 -7.29 -10.01 2.48
N GLY A 18 -6.33 -10.74 1.92
CA GLY A 18 -6.36 -11.23 0.54
C GLY A 18 -6.14 -10.15 -0.52
N TYR A 19 -5.41 -9.08 -0.19
CA TYR A 19 -4.98 -8.04 -1.12
C TYR A 19 -3.60 -8.35 -1.71
N GLU A 20 -3.47 -8.11 -3.01
CA GLU A 20 -2.20 -8.02 -3.73
C GLU A 20 -1.66 -6.59 -3.66
N ILE A 21 -0.33 -6.44 -3.62
CA ILE A 21 0.35 -5.15 -3.56
C ILE A 21 1.15 -4.95 -4.83
N ARG A 22 0.86 -3.89 -5.58
CA ARG A 22 1.54 -3.52 -6.82
C ARG A 22 2.23 -2.16 -6.67
N TRP A 23 3.51 -2.14 -7.01
CA TRP A 23 4.35 -0.94 -7.01
C TRP A 23 4.42 -0.37 -8.42
N ILE A 24 3.94 0.86 -8.60
CA ILE A 24 3.95 1.55 -9.89
C ILE A 24 4.86 2.77 -9.74
N SER A 25 5.97 2.82 -10.47
CA SER A 25 6.89 3.97 -10.47
C SER A 25 6.94 4.56 -11.88
N ASP A 26 6.45 5.78 -12.03
CA ASP A 26 6.33 6.46 -13.33
C ASP A 26 7.60 7.26 -13.72
N SER A 27 8.63 7.36 -12.89
CA SER A 27 9.89 8.02 -13.30
C SER A 27 11.09 7.66 -12.41
N PRO A 28 12.31 7.62 -12.98
CA PRO A 28 13.55 7.45 -12.22
C PRO A 28 13.96 8.69 -11.40
N GLU A 29 13.36 9.85 -11.65
CA GLU A 29 13.83 11.14 -11.10
C GLU A 29 12.85 11.84 -10.15
N ASN A 30 11.61 11.36 -9.98
CA ASN A 30 10.67 11.95 -9.03
C ASN A 30 9.79 10.92 -8.31
N SER A 31 9.57 11.22 -7.03
CA SER A 31 8.94 10.46 -5.93
C SER A 31 7.44 10.14 -6.11
N SER A 32 7.02 9.79 -7.32
CA SER A 32 5.64 9.52 -7.67
C SER A 32 5.28 8.03 -7.58
N ASP A 33 6.04 7.19 -6.85
CA ASP A 33 5.65 5.79 -6.76
C ASP A 33 4.29 5.66 -6.07
N VAL A 34 3.42 4.92 -6.73
CA VAL A 34 2.09 4.57 -6.28
C VAL A 34 2.12 3.15 -5.74
N ILE A 35 1.47 2.96 -4.60
CA ILE A 35 1.07 1.65 -4.08
C ILE A 35 -0.35 1.40 -4.54
N LEU A 36 -0.58 0.33 -5.26
CA LEU A 36 -1.91 -0.16 -5.57
C LEU A 36 -2.17 -1.43 -4.75
N LEU A 37 -3.24 -1.41 -3.96
CA LEU A 37 -3.79 -2.57 -3.28
C LEU A 37 -5.04 -3.01 -4.02
N ASP A 38 -5.17 -4.28 -4.33
CA ASP A 38 -6.37 -4.83 -4.94
C ASP A 38 -6.64 -6.26 -4.50
N ASN A 39 -7.91 -6.66 -4.47
CA ASN A 39 -8.31 -8.03 -4.18
C ASN A 39 -9.18 -8.62 -5.28
N ASN A 40 -9.40 -9.94 -5.21
CA ASN A 40 -10.21 -10.67 -6.17
C ASN A 40 -11.71 -10.32 -6.12
N ALA A 41 -12.16 -9.54 -5.14
CA ALA A 41 -13.54 -9.05 -5.02
C ALA A 41 -13.76 -7.72 -5.77
N GLY A 42 -12.73 -7.17 -6.41
CA GLY A 42 -12.80 -5.90 -7.12
C GLY A 42 -12.66 -4.66 -6.23
N ASP A 43 -12.28 -4.83 -4.95
CA ASP A 43 -11.92 -3.70 -4.09
C ASP A 43 -10.47 -3.31 -4.38
N SER A 44 -10.25 -2.06 -4.75
CA SER A 44 -8.92 -1.56 -5.09
C SER A 44 -8.70 -0.13 -4.59
N ARG A 45 -7.47 0.16 -4.18
CA ARG A 45 -7.10 1.47 -3.65
C ARG A 45 -5.64 1.81 -3.97
N SER A 46 -5.42 3.03 -4.45
CA SER A 46 -4.10 3.57 -4.75
C SER A 46 -3.65 4.60 -3.71
N PHE A 47 -2.37 4.58 -3.35
CA PHE A 47 -1.74 5.52 -2.42
C PHE A 47 -0.46 6.09 -3.02
N SER A 48 -0.28 7.41 -2.94
CA SER A 48 0.88 8.12 -3.47
C SER A 48 1.43 9.14 -2.46
N GLY A 49 2.60 9.69 -2.75
CA GLY A 49 3.26 10.66 -1.88
C GLY A 49 4.09 10.05 -0.75
N ILE A 50 4.55 10.91 0.17
CA ILE A 50 5.56 10.56 1.18
C ILE A 50 5.02 9.57 2.23
N GLN A 51 3.72 9.63 2.54
CA GLN A 51 3.04 8.86 3.59
C GLN A 51 2.20 7.68 3.06
N LYS A 52 2.44 7.28 1.80
CA LYS A 52 1.64 6.26 1.11
C LYS A 52 1.53 4.93 1.87
N PHE A 53 2.59 4.54 2.59
CA PHE A 53 2.61 3.31 3.38
C PHE A 53 1.73 3.41 4.62
N GLU A 54 1.84 4.50 5.37
CA GLU A 54 1.03 4.74 6.57
C GLU A 54 -0.46 4.83 6.22
N LEU A 55 -0.81 5.53 5.14
CA LEU A 55 -2.18 5.61 4.64
C LEU A 55 -2.73 4.26 4.18
N ALA A 56 -1.89 3.44 3.52
CA ALA A 56 -2.26 2.09 3.11
C ALA A 56 -2.55 1.19 4.32
N VAL A 57 -1.73 1.26 5.37
CA VAL A 57 -1.95 0.54 6.64
C VAL A 57 -3.27 0.97 7.30
N GLU A 58 -3.52 2.28 7.41
CA GLU A 58 -4.75 2.78 8.01
C GLU A 58 -6.00 2.32 7.25
N TRP A 59 -5.95 2.35 5.93
CA TRP A 59 -7.05 1.87 5.10
C TRP A 59 -7.28 0.36 5.25
N LEU A 60 -6.22 -0.46 5.24
CA LEU A 60 -6.33 -1.90 5.47
C LEU A 60 -6.91 -2.22 6.86
N ARG A 61 -6.53 -1.47 7.89
CA ARG A 61 -7.10 -1.63 9.24
C ARG A 61 -8.61 -1.37 9.31
N GLN A 62 -9.16 -0.53 8.44
CA GLN A 62 -10.61 -0.29 8.36
C GLN A 62 -11.37 -1.46 7.71
N LYS A 63 -10.66 -2.44 7.13
CA LYS A 63 -11.23 -3.59 6.44
C LYS A 63 -11.20 -4.88 7.26
N MET A 64 -10.52 -4.88 8.41
CA MET A 64 -10.62 -5.92 9.44
C MET A 64 -11.95 -5.80 10.19
#